data_AF-W7AN93-F1
#
_entry.id   AF-W7AN93-F1
#
_cell.length_a   1.000
_cell.length_b   1.000
_cell.length_c   1.000
_cell.angle_alpha   90.00
_cell.angle_beta   90.00
_cell.angle_gamma   90.00
#
_symmetry.space_group_name_H-M   'P 1'
#
loop_
_entity.id
_entity.type
_entity.pdbx_description
1 polymer ?
#
loop_
_entity_poly.entity_id
_entity_poly.type
_entity_poly.pdbx_seq_one_letter_code
_entity_poly.pdbx_strand_id
1 'polypeptide(L)'
;MRGWDYLTLLKQRTQKFAHWYRTSSIGHRNFVWVFVGCLCGYAYGTLEYVKKKKGKGIYADLIYVDEFIVDEKNIRDFEKSYNQLNIHSFKSKGYQYTKLFKAINLKNSPLSYLQLRLWNNTDSYEAYLRSEDIRGLTEKMKKQCLFHSTDKYETIVDDSIVRLIQ
;
A
#
# COMPACT_ATOMS: atom_id res chain seq x y z
N MET A 1 22.11 -8.14 -40.81
CA MET A 1 21.24 -9.34 -40.78
C MET A 1 19.80 -8.87 -40.93
N ARG A 2 19.06 -9.40 -41.91
CA ARG A 2 17.67 -8.96 -42.23
C ARG A 2 16.69 -9.74 -41.35
N GLY A 3 15.52 -9.17 -41.05
CA GLY A 3 14.48 -9.81 -40.21
C GLY A 3 14.09 -11.24 -40.63
N TRP A 4 14.19 -11.54 -41.93
CA TRP A 4 13.95 -12.86 -42.50
C TRP A 4 14.98 -13.93 -42.07
N ASP A 5 16.23 -13.53 -41.81
CA ASP A 5 17.27 -14.44 -41.34
C ASP A 5 16.97 -14.93 -39.92
N TYR A 6 16.34 -14.10 -39.09
CA TYR A 6 15.93 -14.48 -37.73
C TYR A 6 14.79 -15.50 -37.76
N LEU A 7 13.82 -15.36 -38.68
CA LEU A 7 12.70 -16.30 -38.80
C LEU A 7 13.15 -17.67 -39.29
N THR A 8 14.07 -17.73 -40.25
CA THR A 8 14.63 -18.99 -40.75
C THR A 8 15.48 -19.69 -39.69
N LEU A 9 16.33 -18.94 -38.98
CA LEU A 9 17.09 -19.46 -37.83
C LEU A 9 16.17 -19.98 -36.71
N LEU A 10 15.09 -19.26 -36.40
CA LEU A 10 14.12 -19.68 -35.41
C LEU A 10 13.45 -21.00 -35.82
N LYS A 11 13.00 -21.10 -37.07
CA LYS A 11 12.38 -22.32 -37.62
C LYS A 11 13.32 -23.52 -37.56
N GLN A 12 14.59 -23.33 -37.90
CA GLN A 12 15.59 -24.40 -37.81
C GLN A 12 15.82 -24.83 -36.35
N ARG A 13 15.88 -23.89 -35.41
CA ARG A 13 16.04 -24.19 -33.98
C ARG A 13 14.83 -24.90 -33.39
N THR A 14 13.61 -24.51 -33.76
CA THR A 14 12.39 -25.18 -33.28
C THR A 14 12.28 -26.60 -33.82
N GLN A 15 12.63 -26.84 -35.09
CA GLN A 15 12.67 -28.18 -35.67
C GLN A 15 13.70 -29.08 -34.97
N LYS A 16 14.92 -28.56 -34.73
CA LYS A 16 15.96 -29.29 -33.98
C LYS A 16 15.52 -29.60 -32.55
N PHE A 17 14.89 -28.65 -31.87
CA PHE A 17 14.35 -28.85 -30.53
C PHE A 17 13.23 -29.88 -30.51
N ALA A 18 12.28 -29.83 -31.46
CA ALA A 18 11.19 -30.78 -31.56
C ALA A 18 11.69 -32.20 -31.82
N HIS A 19 12.72 -32.34 -32.66
CA HIS A 19 13.37 -33.62 -32.91
C HIS A 19 14.05 -34.14 -31.64
N TRP A 20 14.92 -33.34 -31.00
CA TRP A 20 15.58 -33.70 -29.74
C TRP A 20 14.58 -34.05 -28.62
N TYR A 21 13.50 -33.29 -28.50
CA TYR A 21 12.47 -33.52 -27.50
C TYR A 21 11.78 -34.87 -27.74
N ARG A 22 11.46 -35.21 -29.00
CA ARG A 22 10.85 -36.50 -29.39
C ARG A 22 11.77 -37.70 -29.24
N THR A 23 13.09 -37.51 -29.35
CA THR A 23 14.08 -38.60 -29.20
C THR A 23 14.65 -38.69 -27.78
N SER A 24 14.46 -37.67 -26.95
CA SER A 24 14.95 -37.65 -25.56
C SER A 24 14.15 -38.58 -24.64
N SER A 25 14.82 -39.03 -23.59
CA SER A 25 14.20 -39.86 -22.54
C SER A 25 13.15 -39.06 -21.73
N ILE A 26 12.24 -39.79 -21.10
CA ILE A 26 11.15 -39.24 -20.29
C ILE A 26 11.70 -38.30 -19.19
N GLY A 27 12.82 -38.64 -18.56
CA GLY A 27 13.46 -37.81 -17.53
C GLY A 27 13.88 -36.43 -18.02
N HIS A 28 14.51 -36.35 -19.20
CA HIS A 28 14.92 -35.06 -19.78
C HIS A 28 13.71 -34.19 -20.15
N ARG A 29 12.62 -34.80 -20.65
CA ARG A 29 11.37 -34.07 -20.94
C ARG A 29 10.74 -33.50 -19.67
N ASN A 30 10.67 -34.30 -18.62
CA ASN A 30 10.13 -33.86 -17.33
C ASN A 30 10.94 -32.71 -16.75
N PHE A 31 12.28 -32.78 -16.81
CA PHE A 31 13.15 -31.70 -16.35
C PHE A 31 12.90 -30.39 -17.10
N VAL A 32 12.75 -30.43 -18.44
CA VAL A 32 12.40 -29.23 -19.23
C VAL A 32 11.09 -28.61 -18.76
N TRP A 33 10.05 -29.42 -18.51
CA TRP A 33 8.77 -28.91 -18.03
C TRP A 33 8.84 -28.34 -16.62
N VAL A 34 9.64 -28.93 -15.73
CA VAL A 34 9.91 -28.36 -14.40
C VAL A 34 10.55 -26.98 -14.53
N PHE A 35 11.57 -26.84 -15.38
CA PHE A 35 12.22 -25.54 -15.61
C PHE A 35 11.27 -24.49 -16.18
N VAL A 36 10.45 -24.87 -17.18
CA VAL A 36 9.42 -23.99 -17.74
C VAL A 36 8.41 -23.59 -16.66
N GLY A 37 7.96 -24.55 -15.85
CA GLY A 37 7.06 -24.30 -14.72
C GLY A 37 7.65 -23.33 -13.69
N CYS A 38 8.92 -23.51 -13.31
CA CYS A 38 9.62 -22.60 -12.40
C CYS A 38 9.72 -21.18 -12.96
N LEU A 39 10.05 -21.02 -14.24
CA LEU A 39 10.15 -19.70 -14.88
C LEU A 39 8.79 -19.03 -15.00
N CYS A 40 7.76 -19.76 -15.42
CA CYS A 40 6.39 -19.24 -15.50
C CYS A 40 5.86 -18.84 -14.11
N GLY A 41 6.09 -19.69 -13.10
CA GLY A 41 5.73 -19.41 -11.71
C GLY A 41 6.45 -18.18 -11.17
N TYR A 42 7.75 -18.05 -11.43
CA TYR A 42 8.53 -16.87 -11.03
C TYR A 42 8.02 -15.59 -11.69
N ALA A 43 7.80 -15.61 -13.02
CA ALA A 43 7.28 -14.46 -13.74
C ALA A 43 5.89 -14.05 -13.24
N TYR A 44 4.99 -15.02 -13.07
CA TYR A 44 3.65 -14.79 -12.54
C TYR A 44 3.70 -14.22 -11.11
N GLY A 45 4.46 -14.84 -10.21
CA GLY A 45 4.61 -14.40 -8.83
C GLY A 45 5.21 -13.00 -8.74
N THR A 46 6.19 -12.68 -9.58
CA THR A 46 6.79 -11.33 -9.65
C THR A 46 5.78 -10.30 -10.11
N LEU A 47 5.01 -10.59 -11.15
CA LEU A 47 3.95 -9.68 -11.64
C LEU A 47 2.87 -9.45 -10.59
N GLU A 48 2.43 -10.51 -9.91
CA GLU A 48 1.43 -10.42 -8.86
C GLU A 48 1.97 -9.65 -7.64
N TYR A 49 3.22 -9.90 -7.25
CA TYR A 49 3.90 -9.18 -6.17
C TYR A 49 3.98 -7.68 -6.45
N VAL A 50 4.45 -7.31 -7.65
CA VAL A 50 4.51 -5.90 -8.07
C VAL A 50 3.12 -5.28 -8.10
N LYS A 51 2.10 -5.99 -8.59
CA LYS A 51 0.71 -5.52 -8.60
C LYS A 51 0.17 -5.30 -7.18
N LYS A 52 0.48 -6.18 -6.23
CA LYS A 52 0.07 -6.06 -4.82
C LYS A 52 0.78 -4.89 -4.12
N LYS A 53 2.05 -4.64 -4.45
CA LYS A 53 2.86 -3.54 -3.89
C LYS A 53 2.56 -2.19 -4.54
N LYS A 54 2.05 -2.15 -5.77
CA LYS A 54 1.81 -0.90 -6.50
C LYS A 54 0.74 -0.06 -5.81
N GLY A 55 1.14 1.06 -5.24
CA GLY A 55 0.25 2.04 -4.60
C GLY A 55 -0.21 1.66 -3.19
N LYS A 56 0.35 0.59 -2.62
CA LYS A 56 -0.03 -0.06 -1.36
C LYS A 56 1.22 -0.35 -0.52
N GLY A 57 1.13 -0.29 0.82
CA GLY A 57 2.22 -0.77 1.69
C GLY A 57 2.47 -2.28 1.49
N ILE A 58 3.57 -2.80 2.04
CA ILE A 58 3.97 -4.23 1.91
C ILE A 58 2.81 -5.19 2.31
N TYR A 59 1.94 -4.76 3.24
CA TYR A 59 0.74 -5.46 3.70
C TYR A 59 -0.59 -4.86 3.23
N ALA A 60 -0.56 -4.07 2.16
CA ALA A 60 -1.68 -3.25 1.69
C ALA A 60 -2.07 -2.06 2.58
N ASP A 61 -1.24 -1.72 3.56
CA ASP A 61 -1.53 -0.64 4.51
C ASP A 61 -0.91 0.68 4.06
N LEU A 62 -1.74 1.69 3.83
CA LEU A 62 -1.32 3.09 3.70
C LEU A 62 -1.82 3.84 4.94
N ILE A 63 -1.00 3.87 5.99
CA ILE A 63 -1.34 4.51 7.25
C ILE A 63 -0.84 5.94 7.22
N TYR A 64 -1.76 6.90 7.35
CA TYR A 64 -1.44 8.28 7.67
C TYR A 64 -1.70 8.53 9.14
N VAL A 65 -0.72 9.14 9.79
CA VAL A 65 -0.79 9.52 11.18
C VAL A 65 -0.84 11.03 11.23
N ASP A 66 -1.89 11.57 11.84
CA ASP A 66 -1.97 13.00 12.10
C ASP A 66 -1.83 13.28 13.60
N GLU A 67 -0.93 14.19 13.90
CA GLU A 67 -0.63 14.64 15.25
C GLU A 67 -1.20 16.03 15.45
N PHE A 68 -1.96 16.24 16.52
CA PHE A 68 -2.57 17.53 16.82
C PHE A 68 -2.23 17.99 18.22
N ILE A 69 -1.79 19.25 18.35
CA ILE A 69 -1.76 19.98 19.61
C ILE A 69 -2.81 21.06 19.53
N VAL A 70 -3.78 21.05 20.45
CA VAL A 70 -4.97 21.91 20.42
C VAL A 70 -5.00 22.76 21.68
N ASP A 71 -5.33 24.04 21.53
CA ASP A 71 -5.56 24.92 22.68
C ASP A 71 -6.82 24.45 23.45
N GLU A 72 -6.73 24.36 24.78
CA GLU A 72 -7.84 23.96 25.65
C GLU A 72 -9.12 24.77 25.39
N LYS A 73 -8.98 26.05 25.00
CA LYS A 73 -10.11 26.93 24.69
C LYS A 73 -10.86 26.54 23.41
N ASN A 74 -10.17 25.90 22.46
CA ASN A 74 -10.67 25.62 21.11
C ASN A 74 -11.02 24.14 20.90
N ILE A 75 -10.88 23.28 21.92
CA ILE A 75 -11.11 21.83 21.84
C ILE A 75 -12.49 21.50 21.24
N ARG A 76 -13.55 22.18 21.67
CA ARG A 76 -14.91 21.89 21.20
C ARG A 76 -15.08 22.19 19.71
N ASP A 77 -14.50 23.28 19.23
CA ASP A 77 -14.57 23.68 17.83
C ASP A 77 -13.68 22.80 16.95
N PHE A 78 -12.53 22.37 17.49
CA PHE A 78 -11.70 21.34 16.87
C PHE A 78 -12.48 20.02 16.71
N GLU A 79 -13.04 19.47 17.79
CA GLU A 79 -13.77 18.19 17.75
C GLU A 79 -14.98 18.26 16.80
N LYS A 80 -15.69 19.39 16.76
CA LYS A 80 -16.79 19.61 15.81
C LYS A 80 -16.29 19.61 14.36
N SER A 81 -15.22 20.36 14.06
CA SER A 81 -14.66 20.45 12.71
C SER A 81 -14.05 19.12 12.26
N TYR A 82 -13.39 18.41 13.19
CA TYR A 82 -12.83 17.08 13.00
C TYR A 82 -13.91 16.05 12.68
N ASN A 83 -15.03 16.04 13.42
CA ASN A 83 -16.15 15.15 13.16
C ASN A 83 -16.78 15.41 11.79
N GLN A 84 -16.91 16.68 11.39
CA GLN A 84 -17.37 17.04 10.03
C GLN A 84 -16.42 16.47 8.97
N LEU A 85 -15.11 16.71 9.12
CA LEU A 85 -14.08 16.16 8.22
C LEU A 85 -14.15 14.63 8.13
N ASN A 86 -14.34 13.94 9.25
CA ASN A 86 -14.45 12.48 9.30
C ASN A 86 -15.67 11.94 8.56
N ILE A 87 -16.81 12.62 8.60
CA ILE A 87 -18.00 12.21 7.83
C ILE A 87 -17.70 12.21 6.33
N HIS A 88 -16.99 13.22 5.83
CA HIS A 88 -16.57 13.25 4.42
C HIS A 88 -15.49 12.21 4.12
N SER A 89 -14.56 12.01 5.05
CA SER A 89 -13.50 11.00 4.93
C SER A 89 -14.08 9.60 4.80
N PHE A 90 -15.09 9.25 5.61
CA PHE A 90 -15.76 7.95 5.56
C PHE A 90 -16.46 7.68 4.21
N LYS A 91 -16.98 8.71 3.56
CA LYS A 91 -17.62 8.61 2.24
C LYS A 91 -16.63 8.55 1.08
N SER A 92 -15.36 8.80 1.35
CA SER A 92 -14.34 8.91 0.31
C SER A 92 -13.92 7.53 -0.19
N LYS A 93 -13.77 7.41 -1.51
CA LYS A 93 -13.31 6.17 -2.13
C LYS A 93 -11.95 5.78 -1.54
N GLY A 94 -11.77 4.50 -1.21
CA GLY A 94 -10.50 3.99 -0.70
C GLY A 94 -10.25 4.23 0.79
N TYR A 95 -11.15 4.92 1.50
CA TYR A 95 -11.14 4.96 2.96
C TYR A 95 -11.35 3.55 3.52
N GLN A 96 -10.57 3.17 4.54
CA GLN A 96 -10.77 1.90 5.25
C GLN A 96 -11.15 2.13 6.70
N TYR A 97 -10.33 2.87 7.44
CA TYR A 97 -10.48 2.99 8.88
C TYR A 97 -9.85 4.27 9.42
N THR A 98 -10.41 4.80 10.51
CA THR A 98 -9.81 5.88 11.29
C THR A 98 -9.95 5.57 12.76
N LYS A 99 -8.89 5.78 13.53
CA LYS A 99 -8.90 5.76 14.99
C LYS A 99 -8.33 7.07 15.50
N LEU A 100 -9.07 7.72 16.39
CA LEU A 100 -8.61 8.90 17.10
C LEU A 100 -8.28 8.51 18.54
N PHE A 101 -7.10 8.90 18.99
CA PHE A 101 -6.70 8.85 20.38
C PHE A 101 -6.66 10.27 20.93
N LYS A 102 -7.16 10.43 22.15
CA LYS A 102 -7.11 11.69 22.90
C LYS A 102 -6.21 11.49 24.10
N ALA A 103 -5.33 12.44 24.36
CA ALA A 103 -4.50 12.39 25.55
C ALA A 103 -5.36 12.47 26.82
N ILE A 104 -5.04 11.62 27.80
CA ILE A 104 -5.70 11.62 29.11
C ILE A 104 -5.38 12.91 29.87
N ASN A 105 -4.11 13.36 29.79
CA ASN A 105 -3.66 14.61 30.39
C ASN A 105 -3.08 15.52 29.32
N LEU A 106 -3.87 16.52 28.90
CA LEU A 106 -3.50 17.46 27.83
C LEU A 106 -2.33 18.37 28.20
N LYS A 107 -2.13 18.67 29.50
CA LYS A 107 -1.10 19.61 29.96
C LYS A 107 0.31 19.01 30.01
N ASN A 108 0.39 17.68 30.15
CA ASN A 108 1.66 16.96 30.29
C ASN A 108 1.85 15.87 29.22
N SER A 109 1.19 16.03 28.07
CA SER A 109 1.34 15.14 26.93
C SER A 109 2.01 15.88 25.77
N PRO A 110 2.88 15.21 25.00
CA PRO A 110 3.46 15.81 23.80
C PRO A 110 2.41 16.11 22.73
N LEU A 111 1.27 15.42 22.75
CA LEU A 111 0.20 15.54 21.75
C LEU A 111 -1.15 15.63 22.43
N SER A 112 -2.07 16.44 21.89
CA SER A 112 -3.46 16.48 22.38
C SER A 112 -4.30 15.36 21.77
N TYR A 113 -4.14 15.14 20.46
CA TYR A 113 -4.81 14.08 19.72
C TYR A 113 -3.85 13.41 18.74
N LEU A 114 -4.06 12.12 18.52
CA LEU A 114 -3.36 11.31 17.54
C LEU A 114 -4.39 10.58 16.68
N GLN A 115 -4.41 10.85 15.38
CA GLN A 115 -5.24 10.14 14.44
C GLN A 115 -4.41 9.12 13.69
N LEU A 116 -4.90 7.89 13.61
CA LEU A 116 -4.46 6.89 12.65
C LEU A 116 -5.53 6.74 11.58
N ARG A 117 -5.18 6.93 10.32
CA ARG A 117 -6.10 6.75 9.19
C ARG A 117 -5.51 5.83 8.14
N LEU A 118 -6.25 4.77 7.82
CA LEU A 118 -5.88 3.76 6.86
C LEU A 118 -6.61 3.99 5.54
N TRP A 119 -5.82 3.95 4.46
CA TRP A 119 -6.30 4.03 3.09
C TRP A 119 -5.90 2.79 2.30
N ASN A 120 -6.71 2.43 1.32
CA ASN A 120 -6.48 1.28 0.45
C ASN A 120 -5.37 1.53 -0.58
N ASN A 121 -5.21 2.77 -1.05
CA ASN A 121 -4.15 3.14 -1.99
C ASN A 121 -3.85 4.63 -1.96
N THR A 122 -2.68 4.99 -2.51
CA THR A 122 -2.18 6.37 -2.51
C THR A 122 -3.03 7.28 -3.40
N ASP A 123 -3.46 6.81 -4.57
CA ASP A 123 -4.26 7.60 -5.50
C ASP A 123 -5.58 8.09 -4.89
N SER A 124 -6.21 7.24 -4.07
CA SER A 124 -7.47 7.56 -3.39
C SER A 124 -7.27 8.61 -2.30
N TYR A 125 -6.17 8.53 -1.57
CA TYR A 125 -5.79 9.54 -0.59
C TYR A 125 -5.47 10.88 -1.24
N GLU A 126 -4.70 10.89 -2.33
CA GLU A 126 -4.43 12.11 -3.07
C GLU A 126 -5.70 12.73 -3.65
N ALA A 127 -6.60 11.92 -4.21
CA ALA A 127 -7.89 12.38 -4.69
C ALA A 127 -8.74 13.00 -3.57
N TYR A 128 -8.71 12.40 -2.37
CA TYR A 128 -9.34 12.93 -1.17
C TYR A 128 -8.77 14.31 -0.80
N LEU A 129 -7.45 14.48 -0.78
CA LEU A 129 -6.80 15.76 -0.46
C LEU A 129 -7.07 16.86 -1.49
N ARG A 130 -7.27 16.50 -2.76
CA ARG A 130 -7.56 17.46 -3.84
C ARG A 130 -8.99 17.99 -3.83
N SER A 131 -9.89 17.36 -3.06
CA SER A 131 -11.27 17.83 -2.93
C SER A 131 -11.33 19.18 -2.21
N GLU A 132 -12.03 20.16 -2.78
CA GLU A 132 -12.13 21.50 -2.20
C GLU A 132 -12.84 21.50 -0.84
N ASP A 133 -13.89 20.69 -0.69
CA ASP A 133 -14.62 20.53 0.57
C ASP A 133 -13.70 20.04 1.68
N ILE A 134 -12.87 19.04 1.37
CA ILE A 134 -11.91 18.47 2.31
C ILE A 134 -10.86 19.50 2.67
N ARG A 135 -10.27 20.17 1.67
CA ARG A 135 -9.25 21.20 1.91
C ARG A 135 -9.77 22.30 2.84
N GLY A 136 -10.98 22.81 2.58
CA GLY A 136 -11.59 23.85 3.42
C GLY A 136 -11.85 23.38 4.86
N LEU A 137 -12.38 22.16 5.04
CA LEU A 137 -12.60 21.58 6.36
C LEU A 137 -11.30 21.32 7.11
N THR A 138 -10.28 20.82 6.42
CA THR A 138 -8.95 20.58 6.96
C THR A 138 -8.30 21.89 7.41
N GLU A 139 -8.34 22.95 6.60
CA GLU A 139 -7.83 24.27 6.99
C GLU A 139 -8.57 24.84 8.20
N LYS A 140 -9.90 24.71 8.23
CA LYS A 140 -10.71 25.16 9.37
C LYS A 140 -10.34 24.43 10.66
N MET A 141 -10.11 23.13 10.59
CA MET A 141 -9.66 22.32 11.72
C MET A 141 -8.23 22.72 12.16
N LYS A 142 -7.31 22.90 11.21
CA LYS A 142 -5.93 23.31 11.49
C LYS A 142 -5.85 24.67 12.20
N LYS A 143 -6.74 25.61 11.89
CA LYS A 143 -6.82 26.91 12.59
C LYS A 143 -7.13 26.81 14.08
N GLN A 144 -7.72 25.70 14.53
CA GLN A 144 -8.00 25.46 15.96
C GLN A 144 -6.81 24.81 16.68
N CYS A 145 -5.79 24.37 15.93
CA CYS A 145 -4.62 23.67 16.44
C CYS A 145 -3.46 24.67 16.61
N LEU A 146 -2.66 24.47 17.65
CA LEU A 146 -1.35 25.11 17.82
C LEU A 146 -0.30 24.43 16.94
N PHE A 147 -0.44 23.12 16.74
CA PHE A 147 0.45 22.32 15.92
C PHE A 147 -0.32 21.21 15.21
N HIS A 148 0.10 20.93 13.97
CA HIS A 148 -0.37 19.80 13.18
C HIS A 148 0.78 19.22 12.36
N SER A 149 0.99 17.91 12.47
CA SER A 149 1.85 17.13 11.57
C SER A 149 1.04 16.02 10.91
N THR A 150 1.45 15.64 9.69
CA THR A 150 0.94 14.46 9.00
C THR A 150 2.13 13.65 8.51
N ASP A 151 2.18 12.40 8.94
CA ASP A 151 3.26 11.48 8.60
C ASP A 151 2.70 10.21 7.99
N LYS A 152 3.42 9.64 7.02
CA LYS A 152 3.06 8.38 6.37
C LYS A 152 3.88 7.26 6.99
N TYR A 153 3.20 6.20 7.43
CA TYR A 153 3.81 5.02 8.00
C TYR A 153 3.53 3.79 7.13
N GLU A 154 4.49 2.86 7.15
CA GLU A 154 4.37 1.55 6.53
C GLU A 154 4.37 0.48 7.63
N THR A 155 3.44 -0.46 7.54
CA THR A 155 3.43 -1.62 8.44
C THR A 155 4.65 -2.48 8.16
N ILE A 156 5.52 -2.60 9.17
CA ILE A 156 6.62 -3.56 9.19
C ILE A 156 6.18 -4.68 10.14
N VAL A 157 6.01 -5.89 9.62
CA VAL A 157 5.77 -7.06 10.46
C VAL A 157 7.12 -7.56 10.92
N ASP A 158 7.32 -7.53 12.23
CA ASP A 158 8.50 -8.08 12.88
C ASP A 158 8.16 -9.48 13.40
N ASP A 159 8.69 -10.50 12.73
CA ASP A 159 8.53 -11.91 13.13
C ASP A 159 9.49 -12.31 14.28
N SER A 160 10.27 -11.39 14.83
CA SER A 160 11.22 -11.68 15.92
C SER A 160 10.55 -11.88 17.28
N ILE A 161 9.31 -11.42 17.48
CA ILE A 161 8.54 -11.66 18.71
C ILE A 161 7.90 -13.05 18.62
N VAL A 162 8.71 -14.09 18.85
CA VAL A 162 8.21 -15.44 19.16
C VAL A 162 7.28 -15.30 20.37
N ARG A 163 6.00 -15.60 20.19
CA ARG A 163 5.03 -15.71 21.29
C ARG A 163 5.56 -16.72 22.30
N LEU A 164 6.20 -16.24 23.36
CA LEU A 164 6.38 -16.97 24.61
C LEU A 164 5.01 -17.06 25.28
N ILE A 165 4.13 -17.88 24.71
CA ILE A 165 2.95 -18.37 25.44
C ILE A 165 3.40 -19.73 25.97
N GLN A 166 3.80 -19.74 27.24
CA GLN A 166 3.90 -20.95 28.07
C GLN A 166 2.53 -21.29 28.65
#